data_AF-A0A957JKM1-F1
#
_entry.id   AF-A0A957JKM1-F1
#
_cell.length_a   1.000
_cell.length_b   1.000
_cell.length_c   1.000
_cell.angle_alpha   90.00
_cell.angle_beta   90.00
_cell.angle_gamma   90.00
#
_symmetry.space_group_name_H-M   'P 1'
#
loop_
_entity.id
_entity.type
_entity.pdbx_description
1 polymer ?
#
loop_
_entity_poly.entity_id
_entity_poly.type
_entity_poly.pdbx_seq_one_letter_code
_entity_poly.pdbx_strand_id
1 'polypeptide(L)'
;PKEVSARLLDTYFLQFFEEGFFHADPHPGNLFIVPTSSAPWQPGMNWRAFYLVFVDFGMVGHVEGSLMNNLRKWMVSVLQKDAQGLTDVYQEMGFFLPGADLERITEAQRVLLDHIWGRDLLELSRPDPREVAELSREFRDILFDFPFQVPQDFVYLGRALGMLSGLASLLDPDINPFYQIEKYGRKVLAREEVRKASWESLLSWVQPLLAFPGRVDRTLTAIEQGRLRIQTTPDKTTQRRMERLEKQMTRLQLTILGAAGLISATLVYLQRKNRPKE
;
A
#
# COMPACT_ATOMS: atom_id res chain seq x y z
N PRO A 1 1.40 14.23 26.01
CA PRO A 1 0.84 12.88 26.26
C PRO A 1 0.19 12.27 25.03
N LYS A 2 -0.71 13.02 24.37
CA LYS A 2 -1.36 12.61 23.12
C LYS A 2 -0.36 12.27 22.01
N GLU A 3 0.71 13.05 21.89
CA GLU A 3 1.77 12.85 20.90
C GLU A 3 2.62 11.61 21.18
N VAL A 4 2.83 11.29 22.46
CA VAL A 4 3.50 10.06 22.89
C VAL A 4 2.65 8.86 22.53
N SER A 5 1.34 8.91 22.82
CA SER A 5 0.37 7.88 22.46
C SER A 5 0.33 7.64 20.94
N ALA A 6 0.20 8.70 20.15
CA ALA A 6 0.22 8.62 18.70
C ALA A 6 1.54 8.04 18.15
N ARG A 7 2.68 8.51 18.68
CA ARG A 7 4.00 8.00 18.26
C ARG A 7 4.20 6.54 18.62
N LEU A 8 3.72 6.12 19.79
CA LEU A 8 3.80 4.73 20.23
C LEU A 8 2.99 3.82 19.30
N LEU A 9 1.74 4.20 19.00
CA LEU A 9 0.92 3.47 18.04
C LEU A 9 1.58 3.40 16.65
N ASP A 10 2.09 4.53 16.15
CA ASP A 10 2.81 4.56 14.87
C ASP A 10 4.01 3.59 14.86
N THR A 11 4.80 3.54 15.95
CA THR A 11 5.95 2.62 16.07
C THR A 11 5.51 1.16 16.09
N TYR A 12 4.45 0.83 16.80
CA TYR A 12 3.94 -0.54 16.86
C TYR A 12 3.29 -0.99 15.56
N PHE A 13 2.60 -0.10 14.86
CA PHE A 13 2.07 -0.42 13.54
C PHE A 13 3.17 -0.56 12.50
N LEU A 14 4.26 0.20 12.60
CA LEU A 14 5.44 -0.02 11.75
C LEU A 14 6.02 -1.43 11.98
N GLN A 15 6.27 -1.77 13.23
CA GLN A 15 6.73 -3.10 13.66
C GLN A 15 5.83 -4.20 13.09
N PHE A 16 4.52 -4.06 13.30
CA PHE A 16 3.55 -5.05 12.91
C PHE A 16 3.39 -5.16 11.38
N PHE A 17 3.07 -4.05 10.71
CA PHE A 17 2.64 -4.02 9.30
C PHE A 17 3.78 -3.87 8.28
N GLU A 18 4.91 -3.29 8.67
CA GLU A 18 6.04 -3.08 7.76
C GLU A 18 7.19 -4.05 8.03
N GLU A 19 7.57 -4.24 9.29
CA GLU A 19 8.77 -5.03 9.64
C GLU A 19 8.48 -6.51 9.93
N GLY A 20 7.24 -6.87 10.25
CA GLY A 20 6.86 -8.26 10.53
C GLY A 20 7.40 -8.81 11.86
N PHE A 21 7.83 -7.94 12.78
CA PHE A 21 8.16 -8.30 14.15
C PHE A 21 7.59 -7.23 15.09
N PHE A 22 7.14 -7.62 16.28
CA PHE A 22 6.59 -6.68 17.25
C PHE A 22 7.07 -6.99 18.66
N HIS A 23 7.24 -5.94 19.46
CA HIS A 23 7.54 -6.10 20.88
C HIS A 23 6.30 -6.64 21.60
N ALA A 24 6.32 -7.89 22.06
CA ALA A 24 5.12 -8.57 22.55
C ALA A 24 4.72 -8.18 23.98
N ASP A 25 5.60 -7.49 24.72
CA ASP A 25 5.32 -7.02 26.08
C ASP A 25 5.60 -5.51 26.28
N PRO A 26 4.73 -4.60 25.80
CA PRO A 26 4.85 -3.14 25.97
C PRO A 26 4.77 -2.64 27.43
N HIS A 27 5.23 -3.39 28.44
CA HIS A 27 5.11 -2.97 29.83
C HIS A 27 5.70 -1.56 30.03
N PRO A 28 5.00 -0.64 30.72
CA PRO A 28 5.45 0.75 30.90
C PRO A 28 6.86 0.87 31.49
N GLY A 29 7.29 -0.12 32.28
CA GLY A 29 8.65 -0.20 32.84
C GLY A 29 9.77 -0.37 31.80
N ASN A 30 9.44 -0.81 30.58
CA ASN A 30 10.38 -1.05 29.49
C ASN A 30 10.35 0.05 28.41
N LEU A 31 9.51 1.08 28.59
CA LEU A 31 9.28 2.15 27.62
C LEU A 31 9.60 3.51 28.24
N PHE A 32 10.63 4.17 27.71
CA PHE A 32 11.08 5.47 28.22
C PHE A 32 10.90 6.56 27.16
N ILE A 33 10.53 7.75 27.64
CA ILE A 33 10.37 8.95 26.81
C ILE A 33 11.56 9.85 27.12
N VAL A 34 12.45 10.01 26.16
CA VAL A 34 13.64 10.84 26.32
C VAL A 34 13.49 12.10 25.47
N PRO A 35 13.33 13.30 26.07
CA PRO A 35 13.26 14.54 25.32
C PRO A 35 14.59 14.78 24.58
N THR A 36 14.51 15.17 23.32
CA THR A 36 15.66 15.53 22.50
C THR A 36 15.77 17.04 22.35
N SER A 37 16.99 17.54 22.45
CA SER A 37 17.36 18.93 22.17
C SER A 37 17.60 19.20 20.68
N SER A 38 17.56 18.15 19.82
CA SER A 38 18.02 18.20 18.43
C SER A 38 16.96 18.62 17.40
N ALA A 39 15.67 18.66 17.76
CA ALA A 39 14.63 19.09 16.83
C ALA A 39 14.37 20.60 16.99
N PRO A 40 14.44 21.41 15.91
CA PRO A 40 14.06 22.81 15.97
C PRO A 40 12.63 22.96 16.48
N TRP A 41 12.40 23.91 17.39
CA TRP A 41 11.05 24.31 17.77
C TRP A 41 10.28 24.71 16.50
N GLN A 42 9.17 24.03 16.21
CA GLN A 42 8.30 24.36 15.09
C GLN A 42 7.15 25.25 15.59
N PRO A 43 6.87 26.39 14.93
CA PRO A 43 5.72 27.22 15.28
C PRO A 43 4.43 26.40 15.26
N GLY A 44 3.71 26.35 16.39
CA GLY A 44 2.50 25.55 16.58
C GLY A 44 2.70 24.22 17.31
N MET A 45 3.93 23.81 17.64
CA MET A 45 4.18 22.67 18.51
C MET A 45 4.15 23.08 19.99
N ASN A 46 3.22 22.51 20.75
CA ASN A 46 3.10 22.68 22.20
C ASN A 46 3.90 21.62 22.98
N TRP A 47 4.71 20.82 22.29
CA TRP A 47 5.45 19.68 22.84
C TRP A 47 6.91 19.70 22.37
N ARG A 48 7.81 19.09 23.17
CA ARG A 48 9.22 18.93 22.82
C ARG A 48 9.43 17.62 22.08
N ALA A 49 10.27 17.62 21.05
CA ALA A 49 10.66 16.38 20.40
C ALA A 49 11.24 15.38 21.40
N PHE A 50 10.96 14.10 21.18
CA PHE A 50 11.36 13.00 22.06
C PHE A 50 11.68 11.74 21.27
N TYR A 51 12.46 10.86 21.88
CA TYR A 51 12.64 9.47 21.48
C TYR A 51 11.80 8.56 22.37
N LEU A 52 11.24 7.52 21.77
CA LEU A 52 10.75 6.36 22.50
C LEU A 52 11.89 5.35 22.57
N VAL A 53 12.28 4.99 23.79
CA VAL A 53 13.39 4.07 24.05
C VAL A 53 12.82 2.79 24.64
N PHE A 54 13.11 1.67 23.97
CA PHE A 54 12.79 0.31 24.39
C PHE A 54 14.07 -0.28 24.98
N VAL A 55 13.99 -0.89 26.16
CA VAL A 55 15.18 -1.44 26.87
C VAL A 55 15.14 -2.94 27.07
N ASP A 56 13.95 -3.53 27.13
CA ASP A 56 13.78 -4.98 27.16
C ASP A 56 13.34 -5.43 25.76
N PHE A 57 13.82 -6.60 25.34
CA PHE A 57 13.42 -7.28 24.11
C PHE A 57 13.28 -8.79 24.34
N GLY A 58 13.10 -9.23 25.60
CA GLY A 58 12.98 -10.64 25.96
C GLY A 58 11.72 -11.31 25.39
N MET A 59 10.72 -10.52 25.00
CA MET A 59 9.49 -10.99 24.35
C MET A 59 9.24 -10.23 23.05
N VAL A 60 9.63 -10.83 21.93
CA VAL A 60 9.36 -10.34 20.58
C VAL A 60 8.55 -11.38 19.81
N GLY A 61 7.44 -10.96 19.23
CA GLY A 61 6.62 -11.76 18.34
C GLY A 61 7.02 -11.54 16.88
N HIS A 62 6.84 -12.57 16.05
CA HIS A 62 7.02 -12.47 14.60
C HIS A 62 5.67 -12.65 13.92
N VAL A 63 5.45 -11.88 12.88
CA VAL A 63 4.31 -12.00 11.99
C VAL A 63 4.81 -12.66 10.71
N GLU A 64 4.31 -13.85 10.43
CA GLU A 64 4.66 -14.53 9.20
C GLU A 64 4.17 -13.71 7.98
N GLY A 65 4.97 -13.68 6.90
CA GLY A 65 4.60 -12.93 5.69
C GLY A 65 3.25 -13.37 5.09
N SER A 66 2.85 -14.62 5.33
CA SER A 66 1.54 -15.18 5.01
C SER A 66 0.40 -14.39 5.69
N LEU A 67 0.50 -14.15 7.00
CA LEU A 67 -0.48 -13.39 7.78
C LEU A 67 -0.57 -11.94 7.29
N MET A 68 0.57 -11.32 6.98
CA MET A 68 0.59 -9.95 6.46
C MET A 68 -0.09 -9.85 5.09
N ASN A 69 0.15 -10.81 4.20
CA ASN A 69 -0.51 -10.87 2.91
C ASN A 69 -2.01 -11.10 3.05
N ASN A 70 -2.42 -11.95 3.99
CA ASN A 70 -3.84 -12.22 4.25
C ASN A 70 -4.55 -10.99 4.84
N LEU A 71 -3.96 -10.30 5.81
CA LEU A 71 -4.49 -9.03 6.35
C LEU A 71 -4.64 -7.96 5.26
N ARG A 72 -3.70 -7.92 4.32
CA ARG A 72 -3.78 -7.02 3.18
C ARG A 72 -4.92 -7.38 2.24
N LYS A 73 -5.07 -8.66 1.87
CA LYS A 73 -6.19 -9.10 1.04
C LYS A 73 -7.52 -8.75 1.73
N TRP A 74 -7.63 -9.02 3.03
CA TRP A 74 -8.78 -8.66 3.86
C TRP A 74 -9.12 -7.17 3.73
N MET A 75 -8.13 -6.29 3.92
CA MET A 75 -8.30 -4.86 3.78
C MET A 75 -8.78 -4.43 2.39
N VAL A 76 -8.19 -4.98 1.34
CA VAL A 76 -8.59 -4.69 -0.05
C VAL A 76 -10.03 -5.12 -0.28
N SER A 77 -10.42 -6.31 0.18
CA SER A 77 -11.78 -6.83 0.05
C SER A 77 -12.80 -5.94 0.77
N VAL A 78 -12.49 -5.48 1.99
CA VAL A 78 -13.35 -4.52 2.72
C VAL A 78 -13.50 -3.20 1.94
N LEU A 79 -12.40 -2.65 1.42
CA LEU A 79 -12.42 -1.38 0.68
C LEU A 79 -13.09 -1.47 -0.69
N GLN A 80 -13.09 -2.63 -1.32
CA GLN A 80 -13.76 -2.85 -2.59
C GLN A 80 -15.21 -3.32 -2.44
N LYS A 81 -15.69 -3.45 -1.18
CA LYS A 81 -16.96 -4.12 -0.86
C LYS A 81 -17.06 -5.54 -1.43
N ASP A 82 -15.93 -6.22 -1.55
CA ASP A 82 -15.87 -7.55 -2.10
C ASP A 82 -16.13 -8.59 -1.00
N ALA A 83 -17.41 -8.89 -0.78
CA ALA A 83 -17.85 -9.90 0.19
C ALA A 83 -17.32 -11.31 -0.13
N GLN A 84 -17.15 -11.63 -1.42
CA GLN A 84 -16.63 -12.93 -1.82
C GLN A 84 -15.15 -13.03 -1.50
N GLY A 85 -14.36 -12.03 -1.90
CA GLY A 85 -12.94 -11.98 -1.55
C GLY A 85 -12.71 -11.94 -0.04
N LEU A 86 -13.60 -11.30 0.72
CA LEU A 86 -13.54 -11.30 2.17
C LEU A 86 -13.75 -12.72 2.76
N THR A 87 -14.71 -13.47 2.23
CA THR A 87 -14.97 -14.87 2.61
C THR A 87 -13.78 -15.75 2.25
N ASP A 88 -13.24 -15.62 1.04
CA ASP A 88 -12.08 -16.39 0.59
C ASP A 88 -10.87 -16.14 1.51
N VAL A 89 -10.65 -14.90 1.92
CA VAL A 89 -9.55 -14.54 2.84
C VAL A 89 -9.74 -15.15 4.22
N TYR A 90 -10.96 -15.12 4.78
CA TYR A 90 -11.23 -15.79 6.05
C TYR A 90 -11.03 -17.30 5.98
N GLN A 91 -11.36 -17.91 4.83
CA GLN A 91 -11.10 -19.31 4.58
C GLN A 91 -9.59 -19.61 4.49
N GLU A 92 -8.83 -18.82 3.74
CA GLU A 92 -7.37 -18.93 3.64
C GLU A 92 -6.70 -18.77 5.02
N MET A 93 -7.25 -17.92 5.88
CA MET A 93 -6.78 -17.72 7.25
C MET A 93 -7.21 -18.85 8.21
N GLY A 94 -8.10 -19.75 7.79
CA GLY A 94 -8.55 -20.89 8.60
C GLY A 94 -9.62 -20.57 9.63
N PHE A 95 -10.41 -19.50 9.43
CA PHE A 95 -11.49 -19.13 10.35
C PHE A 95 -12.70 -20.05 10.29
N PHE A 96 -12.89 -20.75 9.16
CA PHE A 96 -14.01 -21.67 8.98
C PHE A 96 -13.58 -23.12 9.22
N LEU A 97 -14.34 -23.85 10.02
CA LEU A 97 -14.21 -25.29 10.16
C LEU A 97 -14.83 -26.01 8.94
N PRO A 98 -14.48 -27.29 8.73
CA PRO A 98 -15.05 -28.09 7.64
C PRO A 98 -16.58 -28.13 7.69
N GLY A 99 -17.24 -27.91 6.55
CA GLY A 99 -18.70 -27.93 6.42
C GLY A 99 -19.39 -26.58 6.61
N ALA A 100 -18.64 -25.48 6.76
CA ALA A 100 -19.19 -24.13 6.72
C ALA A 100 -19.86 -23.85 5.36
N ASP A 101 -21.11 -23.36 5.38
CA ASP A 101 -21.81 -22.86 4.19
C ASP A 101 -21.32 -21.44 3.86
N LEU A 102 -20.34 -21.40 2.95
CA LEU A 102 -19.65 -20.20 2.50
C LEU A 102 -20.58 -19.24 1.75
N GLU A 103 -21.60 -19.74 1.05
CA GLU A 103 -22.52 -18.92 0.27
C GLU A 103 -23.35 -18.02 1.20
N ARG A 104 -23.86 -18.61 2.28
CA ARG A 104 -24.61 -17.89 3.30
C ARG A 104 -23.74 -16.93 4.12
N ILE A 105 -22.49 -17.30 4.38
CA ILE A 105 -21.50 -16.41 5.01
C ILE A 105 -21.22 -15.20 4.10
N THR A 106 -20.99 -15.42 2.81
CA THR A 106 -20.76 -14.34 1.85
C THR A 106 -21.93 -13.36 1.83
N GLU A 107 -23.17 -13.85 1.88
CA GLU A 107 -24.35 -12.99 1.92
C GLU A 107 -24.41 -12.14 3.21
N ALA A 108 -24.14 -12.76 4.36
CA ALA A 108 -24.05 -12.02 5.62
C ALA A 108 -22.96 -10.95 5.60
N GLN A 109 -21.80 -11.27 5.03
CA GLN A 109 -20.71 -10.32 4.85
C GLN A 109 -21.08 -9.18 3.90
N ARG A 110 -21.85 -9.44 2.84
CA ARG A 110 -22.35 -8.41 1.91
C ARG A 110 -23.25 -7.42 2.64
N VAL A 111 -24.21 -7.91 3.42
CA VAL A 111 -25.10 -7.07 4.24
C VAL A 111 -24.29 -6.24 5.25
N LEU A 112 -23.33 -6.86 5.92
CA LEU A 112 -22.41 -6.18 6.84
C LEU A 112 -21.59 -5.08 6.15
N LEU A 113 -20.97 -5.37 5.01
CA LEU A 113 -20.15 -4.42 4.27
C LEU A 113 -20.99 -3.25 3.76
N ASP A 114 -22.21 -3.49 3.28
CA ASP A 114 -23.12 -2.43 2.86
C ASP A 114 -23.59 -1.57 4.02
N HIS A 115 -23.75 -2.15 5.21
CA HIS A 115 -24.09 -1.41 6.42
C HIS A 115 -22.91 -0.55 6.93
N ILE A 116 -21.69 -1.07 6.85
CA ILE A 116 -20.45 -0.40 7.23
C ILE A 116 -20.14 0.76 6.29
N TRP A 117 -20.50 0.63 5.01
CA TRP A 117 -20.11 1.60 4.00
C TRP A 117 -20.94 2.89 4.03
N GLY A 118 -20.25 4.03 4.06
CA GLY A 118 -20.88 5.36 4.12
C GLY A 118 -21.18 5.85 5.54
N ARG A 119 -20.92 5.01 6.56
CA ARG A 119 -20.82 5.42 7.96
C ARG A 119 -19.37 5.75 8.31
N ASP A 120 -19.17 6.70 9.21
CA ASP A 120 -17.84 6.92 9.76
C ASP A 120 -17.49 5.73 10.67
N LEU A 121 -16.25 5.22 10.66
CA LEU A 121 -15.85 4.11 11.55
C LEU A 121 -16.04 4.45 13.04
N LEU A 122 -16.09 5.75 13.36
CA LEU A 122 -16.46 6.28 14.67
C LEU A 122 -17.91 5.98 15.05
N GLU A 123 -18.84 5.98 14.11
CA GLU A 123 -20.25 5.60 14.32
C GLU A 123 -20.38 4.09 14.49
N LEU A 124 -19.58 3.31 13.75
CA LEU A 124 -19.52 1.85 13.89
C LEU A 124 -18.90 1.39 15.23
N SER A 125 -18.12 2.24 15.90
CA SER A 125 -17.62 1.98 17.25
C SER A 125 -18.73 2.02 18.31
N ARG A 126 -19.92 2.55 17.97
CA ARG A 126 -21.13 2.57 18.83
C ARG A 126 -22.36 2.18 18.01
N PRO A 127 -22.47 0.90 17.61
CA PRO A 127 -23.59 0.46 16.79
C PRO A 127 -24.91 0.60 17.57
N ASP A 128 -26.00 0.97 16.89
CA ASP A 128 -27.33 1.02 17.52
C ASP A 128 -27.68 -0.39 18.02
N PRO A 129 -28.01 -0.57 19.31
CA PRO A 129 -28.43 -1.86 19.86
C PRO A 129 -29.54 -2.56 19.07
N ARG A 130 -30.42 -1.79 18.41
CA ARG A 130 -31.49 -2.33 17.57
C ARG A 130 -30.96 -2.95 16.28
N GLU A 131 -30.03 -2.28 15.62
CA GLU A 131 -29.38 -2.77 14.40
C GLU A 131 -28.59 -4.05 14.69
N VAL A 132 -27.85 -4.08 15.80
CA VAL A 132 -27.14 -5.29 16.25
C VAL A 132 -28.13 -6.44 16.50
N ALA A 133 -29.28 -6.16 17.12
CA ALA A 133 -30.30 -7.16 17.40
C ALA A 133 -31.05 -7.65 16.15
N GLU A 134 -31.16 -6.82 15.11
CA GLU A 134 -31.72 -7.21 13.81
C GLU A 134 -30.75 -8.10 13.05
N LEU A 135 -29.50 -7.68 12.90
CA LEU A 135 -28.46 -8.47 12.25
C LEU A 135 -28.23 -9.81 12.99
N SER A 136 -28.24 -9.78 14.32
CA SER A 136 -28.12 -10.99 15.16
C SER A 136 -29.32 -11.92 15.05
N ARG A 137 -30.51 -11.41 14.68
CA ARG A 137 -31.68 -12.25 14.41
C ARG A 137 -31.64 -12.84 13.02
N GLU A 138 -31.25 -12.04 12.04
CA GLU A 138 -31.17 -12.43 10.62
C GLU A 138 -30.10 -13.50 10.38
N PHE A 139 -28.94 -13.35 11.01
CA PHE A 139 -27.79 -14.26 10.87
C PHE A 139 -27.50 -15.04 12.15
N ARG A 140 -28.53 -15.31 12.96
CA ARG A 140 -28.40 -16.01 14.25
C ARG A 140 -27.68 -17.35 14.12
N ASP A 141 -28.04 -18.13 13.12
CA ASP A 141 -27.44 -19.44 12.86
C ASP A 141 -25.99 -19.33 12.37
N ILE A 142 -25.62 -18.28 11.66
CA ILE A 142 -24.21 -18.00 11.31
C ILE A 142 -23.40 -17.57 12.54
N LEU A 143 -24.01 -16.84 13.47
CA LEU A 143 -23.32 -16.36 14.68
C LEU A 143 -23.23 -17.40 15.79
N PHE A 144 -24.22 -18.28 15.92
CA PHE A 144 -24.33 -19.22 17.04
C PHE A 144 -24.21 -20.70 16.66
N ASP A 145 -24.61 -21.08 15.44
CA ASP A 145 -24.66 -22.49 15.03
C ASP A 145 -23.55 -22.86 14.03
N PHE A 146 -22.75 -21.90 13.59
CA PHE A 146 -21.71 -22.11 12.58
C PHE A 146 -20.34 -22.43 13.18
N PRO A 147 -19.54 -23.25 12.48
CA PRO A 147 -18.31 -23.77 13.04
C PRO A 147 -17.17 -22.76 12.72
N PHE A 148 -17.15 -21.64 13.44
CA PHE A 148 -16.05 -20.68 13.41
C PHE A 148 -14.96 -21.03 14.42
N GLN A 149 -13.72 -20.73 14.08
CA GLN A 149 -12.58 -20.78 15.00
C GLN A 149 -11.69 -19.56 14.80
N VAL A 150 -11.01 -19.14 15.86
CA VAL A 150 -10.03 -18.06 15.78
C VAL A 150 -8.64 -18.69 15.69
N PRO A 151 -7.90 -18.51 14.58
CA PRO A 151 -6.54 -19.03 14.48
C PRO A 151 -5.62 -18.40 15.53
N GLN A 152 -4.61 -19.15 15.96
CA GLN A 152 -3.71 -18.77 17.06
C GLN A 152 -2.98 -17.43 16.80
N ASP A 153 -2.60 -17.16 15.56
CA ASP A 153 -1.92 -15.91 15.19
C ASP A 153 -2.80 -14.67 15.44
N PHE A 154 -4.11 -14.81 15.26
CA PHE A 154 -5.08 -13.74 15.52
C PHE A 154 -5.33 -13.53 17.01
N VAL A 155 -5.17 -14.57 17.84
CA VAL A 155 -5.22 -14.45 19.30
C VAL A 155 -4.05 -13.60 19.81
N TYR A 156 -2.84 -13.84 19.28
CA TYR A 156 -1.67 -13.02 19.62
C TYR A 156 -1.79 -11.59 19.10
N LEU A 157 -2.30 -11.43 17.88
CA LEU A 157 -2.61 -10.11 17.32
C LEU A 157 -3.61 -9.34 18.19
N GLY A 158 -4.72 -9.97 18.57
CA GLY A 158 -5.72 -9.38 19.45
C GLY A 158 -5.15 -8.98 20.80
N ARG A 159 -4.28 -9.80 21.40
CA ARG A 159 -3.58 -9.47 22.65
C ARG A 159 -2.66 -8.27 22.47
N ALA A 160 -1.84 -8.22 21.43
CA ALA A 160 -0.93 -7.12 21.16
C ALA A 160 -1.69 -5.80 20.95
N LEU A 161 -2.73 -5.81 20.12
CA LEU A 161 -3.60 -4.64 19.90
C LEU A 161 -4.34 -4.23 21.17
N GLY A 162 -4.80 -5.18 21.98
CA GLY A 162 -5.45 -4.91 23.26
C GLY A 162 -4.52 -4.26 24.27
N MET A 163 -3.28 -4.74 24.39
CA MET A 163 -2.26 -4.12 25.25
C MET A 163 -1.88 -2.72 24.76
N LEU A 164 -1.73 -2.54 23.45
CA LEU A 164 -1.46 -1.23 22.85
C LEU A 164 -2.60 -0.25 23.07
N SER A 165 -3.83 -0.70 22.86
CA SER A 165 -5.03 0.08 23.14
C SER A 165 -5.09 0.48 24.61
N GLY A 166 -4.83 -0.44 25.53
CA GLY A 166 -4.77 -0.16 26.97
C GLY A 166 -3.70 0.88 27.31
N LEU A 167 -2.49 0.73 26.76
CA LEU A 167 -1.39 1.66 27.03
C LEU A 167 -1.61 3.04 26.40
N ALA A 168 -2.18 3.07 25.19
CA ALA A 168 -2.57 4.29 24.51
C ALA A 168 -3.70 5.03 25.25
N SER A 169 -4.68 4.28 25.78
CA SER A 169 -5.81 4.82 26.56
C SER A 169 -5.36 5.39 27.91
N LEU A 170 -4.30 4.83 28.53
CA LEU A 170 -3.66 5.42 29.72
C LEU A 170 -3.01 6.78 29.43
N LEU A 171 -2.54 7.00 28.20
CA LEU A 171 -1.86 8.23 27.79
C LEU A 171 -2.81 9.28 27.18
N ASP A 172 -3.86 8.83 26.51
CA ASP A 172 -4.88 9.65 25.86
C ASP A 172 -6.24 8.93 25.95
N PRO A 173 -7.10 9.29 26.91
CA PRO A 173 -8.41 8.66 27.11
C PRO A 173 -9.37 8.82 25.93
N ASP A 174 -9.14 9.82 25.07
CA ASP A 174 -9.98 10.10 23.91
C ASP A 174 -9.50 9.33 22.66
N ILE A 175 -8.41 8.57 22.76
CA ILE A 175 -7.84 7.90 21.60
C ILE A 175 -8.77 6.78 21.13
N ASN A 176 -9.16 6.83 19.85
CA ASN A 176 -9.88 5.73 19.21
C ASN A 176 -8.86 4.82 18.50
N PRO A 177 -8.63 3.58 18.98
CA PRO A 177 -7.70 2.65 18.36
C PRO A 177 -8.07 2.30 16.91
N PHE A 178 -9.37 2.25 16.59
CA PHE A 178 -9.86 1.91 15.26
C PHE A 178 -9.50 2.98 14.23
N TYR A 179 -9.60 4.26 14.59
CA TYR A 179 -9.19 5.37 13.72
C TYR A 179 -7.69 5.29 13.36
N GLN A 180 -6.86 4.85 14.29
CA GLN A 180 -5.41 4.74 14.06
C GLN A 180 -5.07 3.53 13.18
N ILE A 181 -5.76 2.40 13.36
CA ILE A 181 -5.67 1.23 12.47
C ILE A 181 -6.06 1.62 11.04
N GLU A 182 -7.16 2.36 10.87
CA GLU A 182 -7.63 2.83 9.57
C GLU A 182 -6.61 3.74 8.88
N LYS A 183 -6.10 4.74 9.60
CA LYS A 183 -5.07 5.67 9.08
C LYS A 183 -3.83 4.93 8.61
N TYR A 184 -3.37 3.92 9.37
CA TYR A 184 -2.24 3.10 8.97
C TYR A 184 -2.57 2.22 7.77
N GLY A 185 -3.76 1.62 7.79
CA GLY A 185 -4.27 0.84 6.68
C GLY A 185 -4.23 1.60 5.35
N ARG A 186 -4.79 2.81 5.33
CA ARG A 186 -4.76 3.69 4.14
C ARG A 186 -3.32 4.00 3.69
N LYS A 187 -2.38 4.20 4.61
CA LYS A 187 -0.97 4.47 4.30
C LYS A 187 -0.26 3.27 3.68
N VAL A 188 -0.52 2.06 4.19
CA VAL A 188 0.02 0.80 3.64
C VAL A 188 -0.48 0.59 2.21
N LEU A 189 -1.77 0.81 1.97
CA LEU A 189 -2.38 0.70 0.65
C LEU A 189 -1.84 1.73 -0.33
N ALA A 190 -1.69 3.00 0.09
CA ALA A 190 -1.15 4.06 -0.76
C ALA A 190 0.30 3.79 -1.18
N ARG A 191 1.15 3.23 -0.29
CA ARG A 191 2.51 2.82 -0.65
C ARG A 191 2.54 1.69 -1.67
N GLU A 192 1.54 0.81 -1.64
CA GLU A 192 1.45 -0.32 -2.54
C GLU A 192 0.83 -0.02 -3.88
N GLU A 193 -0.16 0.85 -3.98
CA GLU A 193 -0.65 1.35 -5.27
C GLU A 193 0.50 1.99 -6.06
N VAL A 194 1.36 2.75 -5.38
CA VAL A 194 2.59 3.29 -5.96
C VAL A 194 3.57 2.18 -6.37
N ARG A 195 3.70 1.11 -5.57
CA ARG A 195 4.61 -0.02 -5.85
C ARG A 195 4.12 -0.91 -6.99
N LYS A 196 2.82 -1.26 -7.04
CA LYS A 196 2.19 -2.02 -8.12
C LYS A 196 2.16 -1.21 -9.42
N ALA A 197 1.76 0.07 -9.36
CA ALA A 197 1.83 0.96 -10.52
C ALA A 197 3.28 1.09 -11.03
N SER A 198 4.28 1.09 -10.15
CA SER A 198 5.70 1.08 -10.54
C SER A 198 6.12 -0.23 -11.21
N TRP A 199 5.70 -1.39 -10.71
CA TRP A 199 6.02 -2.70 -11.30
C TRP A 199 5.28 -2.96 -12.61
N GLU A 200 4.00 -2.61 -12.71
CA GLU A 200 3.22 -2.69 -13.95
C GLU A 200 3.77 -1.72 -15.00
N SER A 201 4.17 -0.52 -14.59
CA SER A 201 4.88 0.42 -15.47
C SER A 201 6.20 -0.19 -15.95
N LEU A 202 7.05 -0.73 -15.08
CA LEU A 202 8.32 -1.35 -15.48
C LEU A 202 8.13 -2.56 -16.41
N LEU A 203 7.15 -3.43 -16.14
CA LEU A 203 6.82 -4.57 -16.99
C LEU A 203 6.29 -4.14 -18.36
N SER A 204 5.53 -3.03 -18.43
CA SER A 204 5.06 -2.47 -19.71
C SER A 204 6.19 -1.92 -20.59
N TRP A 205 7.32 -1.48 -20.00
CA TRP A 205 8.52 -1.07 -20.73
C TRP A 205 9.37 -2.27 -21.20
N VAL A 206 9.37 -3.36 -20.44
CA VAL A 206 10.22 -4.54 -20.70
C VAL A 206 9.53 -5.58 -21.59
N GLN A 207 8.20 -5.73 -21.53
CA GLN A 207 7.44 -6.65 -22.39
C GLN A 207 7.69 -6.43 -23.90
N PRO A 208 7.68 -5.19 -24.43
CA PRO A 208 7.96 -4.93 -25.83
C PRO A 208 9.40 -5.28 -26.25
N LEU A 209 10.36 -5.20 -25.32
CA LEU A 209 11.77 -5.52 -25.54
C LEU A 209 12.02 -7.03 -25.52
N LEU A 210 11.38 -7.78 -24.63
CA LEU A 210 11.47 -9.24 -24.56
C LEU A 210 10.65 -9.96 -25.65
N ALA A 211 9.62 -9.31 -26.21
CA ALA A 211 8.87 -9.81 -27.37
C ALA A 211 9.61 -9.62 -28.72
N PHE A 212 10.84 -9.09 -28.68
CA PHE A 212 11.68 -8.83 -29.84
C PHE A 212 12.72 -9.92 -30.25
N PRO A 213 12.63 -11.25 -29.95
CA PRO A 213 13.71 -12.16 -30.36
C PRO A 213 13.66 -12.56 -31.86
N GLY A 214 12.56 -12.32 -32.58
CA GLY A 214 12.38 -12.93 -33.91
C GLY A 214 12.76 -12.09 -35.14
N ARG A 215 13.00 -10.78 -34.97
CA ARG A 215 13.18 -9.85 -36.12
C ARG A 215 14.62 -9.40 -36.35
N VAL A 216 15.45 -9.39 -35.31
CA VAL A 216 16.85 -8.99 -35.40
C VAL A 216 17.65 -10.02 -36.21
N ASP A 217 17.42 -11.31 -35.96
CA ASP A 217 18.06 -12.39 -36.73
C ASP A 217 17.73 -12.32 -38.22
N ARG A 218 16.46 -12.10 -38.60
CA ARG A 218 16.11 -11.99 -40.04
C ARG A 218 16.71 -10.77 -40.71
N THR A 219 16.89 -9.67 -39.98
CA THR A 219 17.59 -8.50 -40.51
C THR A 219 19.11 -8.70 -40.60
N LEU A 220 19.72 -9.38 -39.64
CA LEU A 220 21.16 -9.72 -39.70
C LEU A 220 21.44 -10.74 -40.78
N THR A 221 20.66 -11.82 -40.89
CA THR A 221 20.84 -12.84 -41.92
C THR A 221 20.55 -12.32 -43.34
N ALA A 222 19.60 -11.37 -43.50
CA ALA A 222 19.34 -10.74 -44.80
C ALA A 222 20.46 -9.76 -45.23
N ILE A 223 21.17 -9.17 -44.27
CA ILE A 223 22.34 -8.32 -44.50
C ILE A 223 23.58 -9.18 -44.80
N GLU A 224 23.80 -10.26 -44.05
CA GLU A 224 24.93 -11.19 -44.25
C GLU A 224 24.87 -11.92 -45.60
N GLN A 225 23.67 -12.22 -46.11
CA GLN A 225 23.50 -12.93 -47.38
C GLN A 225 23.51 -12.04 -48.63
N GLY A 226 23.70 -10.71 -48.49
CA GLY A 226 23.81 -9.79 -49.63
C GLY A 226 22.57 -9.74 -50.56
N ARG A 227 21.40 -10.17 -50.07
CA ARG A 227 20.17 -10.37 -50.86
C ARG A 227 19.14 -9.24 -50.75
N LEU A 228 19.55 -8.03 -50.40
CA LEU A 228 18.69 -6.85 -50.60
C LEU A 228 18.63 -6.48 -52.09
N ARG A 229 17.96 -7.33 -52.87
CA ARG A 229 17.57 -7.06 -54.25
C ARG A 229 16.33 -6.18 -54.17
N ILE A 230 16.53 -4.87 -54.06
CA ILE A 230 15.48 -3.86 -54.12
C ILE A 230 14.82 -3.95 -55.49
N GLN A 231 13.69 -4.65 -55.60
CA GLN A 231 12.81 -4.54 -56.75
C GLN A 231 12.12 -3.18 -56.66
N THR A 232 12.67 -2.21 -57.36
CA THR A 232 12.10 -0.88 -57.54
C THR A 232 10.98 -0.93 -58.57
N THR A 233 9.74 -1.07 -58.13
CA THR A 233 8.61 -0.49 -58.87
C THR A 233 8.43 0.93 -58.33
N PRO A 234 8.85 1.98 -59.05
CA PRO A 234 8.89 3.32 -58.50
C PRO A 234 7.48 3.90 -58.49
N ASP A 235 6.74 3.66 -57.41
CA ASP A 235 5.52 4.41 -57.15
C ASP A 235 5.92 5.80 -56.61
N LYS A 236 5.61 6.84 -57.38
CA LYS A 236 5.87 8.26 -57.06
C LYS A 236 5.20 8.70 -55.74
N THR A 237 4.28 7.90 -55.22
CA THR A 237 3.65 8.10 -53.90
C THR A 237 4.59 7.75 -52.73
N THR A 238 5.50 6.80 -52.90
CA THR A 238 6.42 6.33 -51.84
C THR A 238 7.57 7.31 -51.59
N GLN A 239 8.11 7.92 -52.64
CA GLN A 239 9.14 8.97 -52.51
C GLN A 239 8.61 10.19 -51.74
N ARG A 240 7.36 10.60 -52.01
CA ARG A 240 6.73 11.72 -51.28
C ARG A 240 6.43 11.39 -49.81
N ARG A 241 6.19 10.12 -49.47
CA ARG A 241 6.07 9.68 -48.08
C ARG A 241 7.43 9.64 -47.38
N MET A 242 8.48 9.16 -48.05
CA MET A 242 9.85 9.18 -47.53
C MET A 242 10.34 10.61 -47.26
N GLU A 243 10.16 11.54 -48.20
CA GLU A 243 10.56 12.95 -47.99
C GLU A 243 9.76 13.62 -46.87
N ARG A 244 8.50 13.24 -46.65
CA ARG A 244 7.69 13.74 -45.52
C ARG A 244 8.19 13.17 -44.19
N LEU A 245 8.54 11.88 -44.17
CA LEU A 245 9.09 11.22 -42.98
C LEU A 245 10.47 11.78 -42.63
N GLU A 246 11.35 11.96 -43.60
CA GLU A 246 12.66 12.59 -43.38
C GLU A 246 12.49 14.01 -42.82
N LYS A 247 11.64 14.85 -43.43
CA LYS A 247 11.37 16.21 -42.94
C LYS A 247 10.72 16.24 -41.54
N GLN A 248 9.92 15.24 -41.19
CA GLN A 248 9.35 15.09 -39.84
C GLN A 248 10.40 14.64 -38.83
N MET A 249 11.27 13.71 -39.23
CA MET A 249 12.34 13.19 -38.38
C MET A 249 13.39 14.26 -38.07
N THR A 250 13.77 15.08 -39.07
CA THR A 250 14.65 16.24 -38.85
C THR A 250 14.01 17.28 -37.94
N ARG A 251 12.70 17.54 -38.06
CA ARG A 251 11.98 18.45 -37.15
C ARG A 251 11.92 17.92 -35.71
N LEU A 252 11.74 16.61 -35.53
CA LEU A 252 11.77 15.99 -34.21
C LEU A 252 13.16 16.09 -33.57
N GLN A 253 14.22 15.85 -34.34
CA GLN A 253 15.59 16.02 -33.86
C GLN A 253 15.87 17.47 -33.44
N LEU A 254 15.45 18.44 -34.25
CA LEU A 254 15.63 19.87 -33.94
C LEU A 254 14.82 20.33 -32.72
N THR A 255 13.61 19.80 -32.52
CA THR A 255 12.78 20.13 -31.33
C THR A 255 13.35 19.51 -30.06
N ILE A 256 13.88 18.29 -30.12
CA ILE A 256 14.57 17.65 -29.00
C ILE A 256 15.84 18.43 -28.63
N LEU A 257 16.67 18.78 -29.62
CA LEU A 257 17.87 19.59 -29.39
C LEU A 257 17.54 20.98 -28.82
N GLY A 258 16.47 21.62 -29.32
CA GLY A 258 15.99 22.91 -28.80
C GLY A 258 15.52 22.81 -27.34
N ALA A 259 14.74 21.78 -27.00
CA ALA A 259 14.28 21.54 -25.64
C ALA A 259 15.45 21.25 -24.67
N ALA A 260 16.40 20.42 -25.09
CA ALA A 260 17.61 20.13 -24.31
C ALA A 260 18.46 21.40 -24.10
N GLY A 261 18.56 22.25 -25.12
CA GLY A 261 19.23 23.55 -25.04
C GLY A 261 18.54 24.51 -24.06
N LEU A 262 17.21 24.60 -24.07
CA LEU A 262 16.45 25.42 -23.12
C LEU A 262 16.62 24.94 -21.68
N ILE A 263 16.57 23.63 -21.45
CA ILE A 263 16.81 23.04 -20.12
C ILE A 263 18.23 23.37 -19.66
N SER A 264 19.23 23.21 -20.53
CA SER A 264 20.63 23.50 -20.22
C SER A 264 20.86 25.00 -19.94
N ALA A 265 20.28 25.89 -20.74
CA ALA A 265 20.36 27.33 -20.52
C ALA A 265 19.68 27.75 -19.20
N THR A 266 18.55 27.12 -18.88
CA THR A 266 17.83 27.36 -17.61
C THR A 266 18.66 26.90 -16.42
N LEU A 267 19.28 25.73 -16.50
CA LEU A 267 20.18 25.21 -15.47
C LEU A 267 21.40 26.11 -15.27
N VAL A 268 22.05 26.56 -16.34
CA VAL A 268 23.19 27.48 -16.27
C VAL A 268 22.76 28.84 -15.69
N TYR A 269 21.60 29.37 -16.07
CA TYR A 269 21.06 30.61 -15.51
C TYR A 269 20.79 30.49 -14.01
N LEU A 270 20.17 29.40 -13.57
CA LEU A 270 19.92 29.12 -12.15
C LEU A 270 21.23 28.94 -11.37
N GLN A 271 22.22 28.26 -11.96
CA GLN A 271 23.53 28.08 -11.35
C GLN A 271 24.32 29.39 -11.25
N ARG A 272 24.18 30.30 -12.24
CA ARG A 272 24.79 31.64 -12.20
C ARG A 272 24.09 32.56 -11.19
N LYS A 273 22.76 32.45 -11.04
CA LYS A 273 21.98 33.22 -10.05
C LYS A 273 22.29 32.81 -8.61
N ASN A 274 22.62 31.54 -8.38
CA ASN A 274 22.93 30.99 -7.06
C ASN A 274 24.41 31.06 -6.65
N ARG A 275 25.29 31.71 -7.44
CA ARG A 275 26.66 31.98 -6.98
C ARG A 275 26.65 33.14 -5.96
N PRO A 276 27.18 32.97 -4.74
CA PRO A 276 27.37 34.08 -3.82
C PRO A 276 28.35 35.09 -4.44
N LYS A 277 28.06 36.38 -4.28
CA LYS A 277 28.98 37.45 -4.68
C LYS A 277 30.16 37.42 -3.71
N GLU A 278 31.34 37.09 -4.22
CA GLU A 278 32.61 37.51 -3.60
C GLU A 278 32.83 39.01 -3.83
#